data_AF-A0A8J4BTH0-F1
#
_entry.id   AF-A0A8J4BTH0-F1
#
_cell.length_a   1.000
_cell.length_b   1.000
_cell.length_c   1.000
_cell.angle_alpha   90.00
_cell.angle_beta   90.00
_cell.angle_gamma   90.00
#
_symmetry.space_group_name_H-M   'P 1'
#
loop_
_entity.id
_entity.type
_entity.pdbx_description
1 polymer ?
#
loop_
_entity_poly.entity_id
_entity_poly.type
_entity_poly.pdbx_seq_one_letter_code
_entity_poly.pdbx_strand_id
1 'polypeptide(L)'
;TYVRLFYALVGLIVSVVAAIGLLTVAMRKQEHSKWLLRFARLLQKFTDALFNMAYVAVFDYIMFLFNCHYGAPGHPHQFWADVQCFTGRHIILMTVGVATAIIFFFATGLMLVASCDLSPVARGIMASPAAVTRLQVLMLKALFVVAANTMVGVRKVQAVVMLAMALAICALNFKALPFLRLYINDIW
;
A
#
# COMPACT_ATOMS: atom_id res chain seq x y z
N THR A 1 -20.04 -10.54 -7.21
CA THR A 1 -18.65 -11.03 -7.42
C THR A 1 -17.61 -10.20 -6.70
N TYR A 2 -17.66 -8.87 -6.81
CA TYR A 2 -16.73 -7.94 -6.14
C TYR A 2 -16.57 -8.16 -4.63
N VAL A 3 -17.68 -8.28 -3.89
CA VAL A 3 -17.65 -8.50 -2.43
C VAL A 3 -16.94 -9.81 -2.03
N ARG A 4 -17.09 -10.87 -2.83
CA ARG A 4 -16.41 -12.15 -2.58
C ARG A 4 -14.89 -12.01 -2.77
N LEU A 5 -14.49 -11.34 -3.85
CA LEU A 5 -13.09 -11.03 -4.11
C LEU A 5 -12.50 -10.11 -3.04
N PHE A 6 -13.27 -9.14 -2.55
CA PHE A 6 -12.88 -8.28 -1.44
C PHE A 6 -12.58 -9.09 -0.17
N TYR A 7 -13.49 -9.97 0.25
CA TYR A 7 -13.23 -10.81 1.43
C TYR A 7 -12.06 -11.80 1.21
N ALA A 8 -11.89 -12.34 0.00
CA ALA A 8 -10.74 -13.16 -0.32
C ALA A 8 -9.43 -12.37 -0.20
N LEU A 9 -9.41 -11.12 -0.67
CA LEU A 9 -8.26 -10.23 -0.57
C LEU A 9 -7.97 -9.82 0.89
N VAL A 10 -9.00 -9.51 1.67
CA VAL A 10 -8.88 -9.21 3.11
C VAL A 10 -8.28 -10.43 3.84
N GLY A 11 -8.83 -11.63 3.59
CA GLY A 11 -8.32 -12.86 4.17
C GLY A 11 -6.87 -13.13 3.78
N LEU A 12 -6.52 -12.90 2.51
CA LEU A 12 -5.14 -12.99 2.04
C LEU A 12 -4.22 -12.04 2.79
N ILE A 13 -4.55 -10.75 2.86
CA ILE A 13 -3.74 -9.72 3.55
C ILE A 13 -3.54 -10.09 5.02
N VAL A 14 -4.62 -10.39 5.74
CA VAL A 14 -4.56 -10.73 7.17
C VAL A 14 -3.75 -12.00 7.40
N SER A 15 -3.93 -13.03 6.56
CA SER A 15 -3.17 -14.28 6.68
C SER A 15 -1.67 -14.07 6.46
N VAL A 16 -1.29 -13.22 5.52
CA VAL A 16 0.11 -12.92 5.22
C VAL A 16 0.74 -12.12 6.36
N VAL A 17 0.05 -11.09 6.87
CA VAL A 17 0.52 -10.31 8.02
C VAL A 17 0.67 -11.21 9.26
N ALA A 18 -0.29 -12.09 9.52
CA ALA A 18 -0.19 -13.07 10.59
C ALA A 18 0.98 -14.03 10.39
N ALA A 19 1.20 -14.53 9.17
CA ALA A 19 2.33 -15.40 8.85
C ALA A 19 3.69 -14.71 9.05
N ILE A 20 3.82 -13.42 8.72
CA ILE A 20 5.02 -12.62 9.00
C ILE A 20 5.24 -12.52 10.52
N GLY A 21 4.20 -12.22 11.29
CA GLY A 21 4.27 -12.12 12.75
C GLY A 21 4.69 -13.45 13.39
N LEU A 22 4.07 -14.55 12.97
CA LEU A 22 4.41 -15.90 13.42
C LEU A 22 5.84 -16.29 13.04
N LEU A 23 6.28 -15.98 11.82
CA LEU A 23 7.64 -16.25 11.38
C LEU A 23 8.65 -15.45 12.22
N THR A 24 8.36 -14.18 12.52
CA THR A 24 9.19 -13.32 13.36
C THR A 24 9.36 -13.93 14.76
N VAL A 25 8.30 -14.48 15.35
CA VAL A 25 8.38 -15.17 16.64
C VAL A 25 9.15 -16.48 16.52
N ALA A 26 8.90 -17.28 15.48
CA ALA A 26 9.55 -18.57 15.27
C ALA A 26 11.07 -18.42 15.03
N MET A 27 11.49 -17.37 14.33
CA MET A 27 12.91 -17.07 14.05
C MET A 27 13.69 -16.55 15.28
N ARG A 28 13.05 -16.34 16.44
CA ARG A 28 13.79 -16.05 17.68
C ARG A 28 14.47 -17.28 18.29
N LYS A 29 14.08 -18.49 17.89
CA LYS A 29 14.68 -19.74 18.39
C LYS A 29 15.99 -20.03 17.64
N GLN A 30 17.06 -20.38 18.36
CA GLN A 30 18.40 -20.56 17.76
C GLN A 30 18.50 -21.73 16.77
N GLU A 31 17.62 -22.74 16.88
CA GLU A 31 17.57 -23.84 15.91
C GLU A 31 16.55 -23.55 14.80
N HIS A 32 17.04 -23.34 13.58
CA HIS A 32 16.21 -23.12 12.41
C HIS A 32 16.12 -24.38 11.55
N SER A 33 14.91 -24.95 11.45
CA SER A 33 14.62 -26.04 10.52
C SER A 33 14.82 -25.58 9.06
N LYS A 34 15.33 -26.49 8.21
CA LYS A 34 15.43 -26.27 6.75
C LYS A 34 14.09 -25.91 6.11
N TRP A 35 12.98 -26.42 6.65
CA TRP A 35 11.63 -26.09 6.21
C TRP A 35 11.22 -24.66 6.56
N LEU A 36 11.57 -24.19 7.76
CA LEU A 36 11.31 -22.82 8.20
C LEU A 36 12.02 -21.82 7.29
N LEU A 37 13.27 -22.08 6.92
CA LEU A 37 14.04 -21.24 6.00
C LEU A 37 13.51 -21.25 4.55
N ARG A 38 12.92 -22.36 4.10
CA ARG A 38 12.24 -22.41 2.78
C ARG A 38 10.95 -21.60 2.81
N PHE A 39 10.16 -21.76 3.87
CA PHE A 39 8.93 -21.01 4.07
C PHE A 39 9.19 -19.51 4.15
N ALA A 40 10.20 -19.08 4.93
CA ALA A 40 10.60 -17.68 5.03
C ALA A 40 10.94 -17.07 3.67
N ARG A 41 11.71 -17.78 2.83
CA ARG A 41 12.06 -17.32 1.48
C ARG A 41 10.84 -17.22 0.55
N LEU A 42 9.92 -18.17 0.64
CA LEU A 42 8.68 -18.13 -0.14
C LEU A 42 7.79 -16.96 0.30
N LEU A 43 7.61 -16.81 1.61
CA LEU A 43 6.84 -15.73 2.20
C LEU A 43 7.42 -14.36 1.80
N GLN A 44 8.74 -14.19 1.86
CA GLN A 44 9.41 -12.96 1.42
C GLN A 44 9.11 -12.61 -0.05
N LYS A 45 9.23 -13.57 -0.98
CA LYS A 45 8.91 -13.32 -2.40
C LYS A 45 7.45 -12.92 -2.58
N PHE A 46 6.56 -13.56 -1.82
CA PHE A 46 5.13 -13.26 -1.88
C PHE A 46 4.81 -11.89 -1.30
N THR A 47 5.41 -11.52 -0.18
CA THR A 47 5.23 -10.21 0.45
C THR A 47 5.81 -9.10 -0.41
N ASP A 48 6.95 -9.32 -1.06
CA ASP A 48 7.50 -8.37 -2.03
C ASP A 48 6.54 -8.17 -3.22
N ALA A 49 6.00 -9.25 -3.78
CA ALA A 49 5.03 -9.13 -4.86
C ALA A 49 3.75 -8.40 -4.41
N LEU A 50 3.21 -8.73 -3.24
CA LEU A 50 1.94 -8.19 -2.76
C LEU A 50 2.07 -6.73 -2.29
N PHE A 51 3.05 -6.43 -1.44
CA PHE A 51 3.19 -5.14 -0.76
C PHE A 51 4.11 -4.15 -1.49
N ASN A 52 5.03 -4.59 -2.35
CA ASN A 52 5.89 -3.66 -3.11
C ASN A 52 5.41 -3.49 -4.56
N MET A 53 5.07 -4.58 -5.26
CA MET A 53 4.70 -4.52 -6.68
C MET A 53 3.20 -4.26 -6.89
N ALA A 54 2.34 -5.05 -6.25
CA ALA A 54 0.89 -5.00 -6.46
C ALA A 54 0.17 -4.00 -5.54
N TYR A 55 0.90 -3.28 -4.69
CA TYR A 55 0.29 -2.53 -3.60
C TYR A 55 -0.70 -1.46 -4.09
N VAL A 56 -0.38 -0.73 -5.17
CA VAL A 56 -1.28 0.30 -5.71
C VAL A 56 -2.60 -0.33 -6.15
N ALA A 57 -2.53 -1.47 -6.85
CA ALA A 57 -3.70 -2.17 -7.34
C ALA A 57 -4.54 -2.77 -6.19
N VAL A 58 -3.89 -3.37 -5.19
CA VAL A 58 -4.57 -3.92 -4.00
C VAL A 58 -5.23 -2.81 -3.19
N PHE A 59 -4.52 -1.72 -2.96
CA PHE A 59 -5.03 -0.57 -2.21
C PHE A 59 -6.16 0.13 -2.96
N ASP A 60 -6.04 0.31 -4.28
CA ASP A 60 -7.10 0.84 -5.14
C ASP A 60 -8.36 -0.03 -5.09
N TYR A 61 -8.18 -1.36 -5.16
CA TYR A 61 -9.29 -2.29 -5.07
C TYR A 61 -10.06 -2.17 -3.73
N ILE A 62 -9.36 -1.94 -2.61
CA ILE A 62 -9.98 -1.69 -1.31
C ILE A 62 -10.65 -0.31 -1.27
N MET A 63 -10.00 0.71 -1.82
CA MET A 63 -10.52 2.08 -1.87
C MET A 63 -11.71 2.23 -2.82
N PHE A 64 -11.91 1.31 -3.75
CA PHE A 64 -13.04 1.31 -4.67
C PHE A 64 -14.41 1.19 -3.96
N LEU A 65 -14.46 0.62 -2.74
CA LEU A 65 -15.66 0.63 -1.88
C LEU A 65 -16.10 2.05 -1.47
N PHE A 66 -15.22 3.03 -1.57
CA PHE A 66 -15.47 4.41 -1.18
C PHE A 66 -15.91 5.26 -2.38
N ASN A 67 -16.16 4.65 -3.53
CA ASN A 67 -16.60 5.36 -4.74
C ASN A 67 -18.11 5.66 -4.69
N CYS A 68 -18.48 6.41 -3.66
CA CYS A 68 -19.85 6.73 -3.28
C CYS A 68 -20.25 8.14 -3.70
N HIS A 69 -21.56 8.36 -3.80
CA HIS A 69 -22.11 9.71 -3.84
C HIS A 69 -22.13 10.29 -2.41
N TYR A 70 -21.12 11.10 -2.12
CA TYR A 70 -21.04 11.88 -0.88
C TYR A 70 -22.02 13.04 -0.94
N GLY A 71 -23.07 13.02 -0.12
CA GLY A 71 -24.07 14.10 -0.07
C GLY A 71 -25.38 13.72 0.63
N ALA A 72 -25.84 12.47 0.46
CA ALA A 72 -26.96 11.93 1.21
C ALA A 72 -26.89 10.38 1.26
N PRO A 73 -27.36 9.74 2.35
CA PRO A 73 -27.42 8.28 2.44
C PRO A 73 -28.48 7.71 1.48
N GLY A 74 -28.29 6.47 1.02
CA GLY A 74 -29.32 5.76 0.24
C GLY A 74 -29.33 6.07 -1.26
N HIS A 75 -28.28 6.71 -1.78
CA HIS A 75 -28.04 6.75 -3.22
C HIS A 75 -27.38 5.45 -3.71
N PRO A 76 -27.67 5.01 -4.95
CA PRO A 76 -26.98 3.86 -5.51
C PRO A 76 -25.48 4.13 -5.66
N HIS A 77 -24.67 3.10 -5.43
CA HIS A 77 -23.23 3.17 -5.63
C HIS A 77 -22.91 3.41 -7.10
N GLN A 78 -21.85 4.18 -7.38
CA GLN A 78 -21.54 4.63 -8.74
C GLN A 78 -21.32 3.48 -9.74
N PHE A 79 -20.83 2.34 -9.25
CA PHE A 79 -20.56 1.15 -10.06
C PHE A 79 -21.52 -0.01 -9.79
N TRP A 80 -22.34 0.06 -8.74
CA TRP A 80 -23.27 -1.03 -8.36
C TRP A 80 -24.63 -0.44 -8.00
N ALA A 81 -25.57 -0.53 -8.94
CA ALA A 81 -26.92 0.00 -8.75
C ALA A 81 -27.71 -0.74 -7.65
N ASP A 82 -27.35 -1.99 -7.35
CA ASP A 82 -27.96 -2.83 -6.31
C ASP A 82 -27.44 -2.53 -4.90
N VAL A 83 -26.37 -1.74 -4.77
CA VAL A 83 -25.75 -1.39 -3.50
C VAL A 83 -26.07 0.06 -3.15
N GLN A 84 -26.74 0.28 -2.03
CA GLN A 84 -27.07 1.61 -1.54
C GLN A 84 -25.95 2.15 -0.65
N CYS A 85 -25.36 3.29 -1.04
CA CYS A 85 -24.30 3.97 -0.31
C CYS A 85 -24.75 4.32 1.12
N PHE A 86 -23.82 4.15 2.07
CA PHE A 86 -24.02 4.44 3.50
C PHE A 86 -25.22 3.73 4.17
N THR A 87 -25.69 2.63 3.58
CA THR A 87 -26.70 1.76 4.22
C THR A 87 -26.05 0.55 4.89
N GLY A 88 -26.79 -0.16 5.75
CA GLY A 88 -26.25 -1.16 6.69
C GLY A 88 -25.25 -2.16 6.11
N ARG A 89 -25.49 -2.75 4.94
CA ARG A 89 -24.53 -3.69 4.33
C ARG A 89 -23.29 -3.00 3.78
N HIS A 90 -23.46 -1.81 3.20
CA HIS A 90 -22.36 -1.05 2.60
C HIS A 90 -21.41 -0.50 3.66
N ILE A 91 -21.94 0.06 4.76
CA ILE A 91 -21.13 0.64 5.84
C ILE A 91 -20.26 -0.41 6.55
N ILE A 92 -20.74 -1.65 6.67
CA ILE A 92 -19.95 -2.76 7.22
C ILE A 92 -18.75 -3.05 6.32
N LEU A 93 -18.99 -3.17 5.00
CA LEU A 93 -17.91 -3.40 4.03
C LEU A 93 -16.90 -2.26 4.00
N MET A 94 -17.38 -1.00 4.03
CA MET A 94 -16.51 0.17 4.12
C MET A 94 -15.65 0.14 5.39
N THR A 95 -16.23 -0.18 6.54
CA THR A 95 -15.49 -0.25 7.82
C THR A 95 -14.40 -1.32 7.77
N VAL A 96 -14.71 -2.52 7.26
CA VAL A 96 -13.72 -3.59 7.05
C VAL A 96 -12.66 -3.13 6.04
N GLY A 97 -13.06 -2.40 5.00
CA GLY A 97 -12.18 -1.79 4.01
C GLY A 97 -11.18 -0.82 4.64
N VAL A 98 -11.63 0.13 5.47
CA VAL A 98 -10.76 1.08 6.18
C VAL A 98 -9.77 0.32 7.07
N ALA A 99 -10.26 -0.62 7.90
CA ALA A 99 -9.40 -1.38 8.80
C ALA A 99 -8.33 -2.17 8.03
N THR A 100 -8.72 -2.82 6.94
CA THR A 100 -7.79 -3.57 6.09
C THR A 100 -6.80 -2.64 5.39
N ALA A 101 -7.26 -1.48 4.91
CA ALA A 101 -6.40 -0.48 4.28
C ALA A 101 -5.32 0.05 5.24
N ILE A 102 -5.67 0.32 6.50
CA ILE A 102 -4.71 0.74 7.53
C ILE A 102 -3.67 -0.34 7.78
N ILE A 103 -4.10 -1.59 7.99
CA ILE A 103 -3.20 -2.73 8.22
C ILE A 103 -2.28 -2.92 7.02
N PHE A 104 -2.85 -2.93 5.80
CA PHE A 104 -2.11 -3.13 4.56
C PHE A 104 -1.09 -2.01 4.33
N PHE A 105 -1.48 -0.75 4.57
CA PHE A 105 -0.62 0.40 4.41
C PHE A 105 0.54 0.38 5.42
N PHE A 106 0.27 0.08 6.69
CA PHE A 106 1.29 -0.04 7.72
C PHE A 106 2.27 -1.18 7.42
N ALA A 107 1.77 -2.36 7.05
CA ALA A 107 2.60 -3.48 6.64
C ALA A 107 3.48 -3.14 5.43
N THR A 108 2.92 -2.43 4.45
CA THR A 108 3.67 -1.95 3.27
C THR A 108 4.80 -0.99 3.68
N GLY A 109 4.51 -0.04 4.57
CA GLY A 109 5.51 0.89 5.09
C GLY A 109 6.65 0.18 5.81
N LEU A 110 6.35 -0.80 6.66
CA LEU A 110 7.37 -1.61 7.35
C LEU A 110 8.21 -2.44 6.38
N MET A 111 7.58 -3.08 5.38
CA MET A 111 8.29 -3.86 4.36
C MET A 111 9.21 -2.97 3.52
N LEU A 112 8.78 -1.76 3.19
CA LEU A 112 9.57 -0.77 2.47
C LEU A 112 10.81 -0.36 3.28
N VAL A 113 10.65 -0.05 4.57
CA VAL A 113 11.77 0.28 5.47
C VAL A 113 12.73 -0.90 5.60
N ALA A 114 12.21 -2.11 5.85
CA ALA A 114 13.03 -3.31 5.93
C ALA A 114 13.80 -3.59 4.63
N SER A 115 13.21 -3.30 3.48
CA SER A 115 13.87 -3.45 2.18
C SER A 115 15.02 -2.45 1.99
N CYS A 116 14.90 -1.25 2.57
CA CYS A 116 16.00 -0.27 2.59
C CYS A 116 17.15 -0.74 3.48
N ASP A 117 16.86 -1.31 4.65
CA ASP A 117 17.90 -1.79 5.59
C ASP A 117 18.62 -3.06 5.09
N LEU A 118 17.90 -3.91 4.35
CA LEU A 118 18.46 -5.15 3.79
C LEU A 118 19.23 -4.92 2.49
N SER A 119 19.11 -3.74 1.86
CA SER A 119 19.77 -3.45 0.59
C SER A 119 21.29 -3.42 0.75
N PRO A 120 22.05 -4.26 0.02
CA PRO A 120 23.51 -4.30 0.14
C PRO A 120 24.18 -2.99 -0.29
N VAL A 121 23.50 -2.17 -1.11
CA VAL A 121 23.96 -0.85 -1.58
C VAL A 121 23.66 0.25 -0.56
N ALA A 122 22.66 0.04 0.32
CA ALA A 122 22.26 1.02 1.33
C ALA A 122 22.93 0.80 2.70
N ARG A 123 23.78 -0.24 2.86
CA ARG A 123 24.51 -0.52 4.12
C ARG A 123 25.48 0.63 4.47
N GLY A 124 25.00 1.63 5.20
CA GLY A 124 25.76 2.80 5.64
C GLY A 124 24.89 4.01 5.95
N ILE A 125 25.49 5.21 5.98
CA ILE A 125 24.85 6.52 6.24
C ILE A 125 23.70 6.84 5.23
N MET A 126 23.58 6.04 4.17
CA MET A 126 22.62 6.22 3.06
C MET A 126 21.29 5.45 3.21
N ALA A 127 21.11 4.54 4.17
CA ALA A 127 19.85 3.80 4.35
C ALA A 127 18.69 4.70 4.83
N SER A 128 18.97 5.59 5.78
CA SER A 128 17.95 6.42 6.44
C SER A 128 17.31 7.48 5.51
N PRO A 129 18.07 8.26 4.72
CA PRO A 129 17.49 9.25 3.80
C PRO A 129 16.67 8.62 2.66
N ALA A 130 17.09 7.44 2.20
CA ALA A 130 16.38 6.69 1.16
C ALA A 130 15.02 6.18 1.66
N ALA A 131 14.96 5.64 2.87
CA ALA A 131 13.70 5.19 3.48
C ALA A 131 12.69 6.33 3.64
N VAL A 132 13.13 7.51 4.10
CA VAL A 132 12.26 8.70 4.26
C VAL A 132 11.64 9.11 2.93
N THR A 133 12.45 9.23 1.87
CA THR A 133 11.95 9.64 0.55
C THR A 133 10.99 8.61 -0.04
N ARG A 134 11.29 7.31 0.15
CA ARG A 134 10.42 6.23 -0.32
C ARG A 134 9.10 6.20 0.46
N LEU A 135 9.10 6.46 1.76
CA LEU A 135 7.89 6.57 2.57
C LEU A 135 7.04 7.78 2.15
N GLN A 136 7.65 8.93 1.86
CA GLN A 136 6.95 10.10 1.32
C GLN A 136 6.26 9.76 -0.02
N VAL A 137 6.96 9.07 -0.92
CA VAL A 137 6.38 8.61 -2.20
C VAL A 137 5.24 7.61 -1.96
N LEU A 138 5.39 6.69 -1.01
CA LEU A 138 4.35 5.73 -0.65
C LEU A 138 3.08 6.45 -0.14
N MET A 139 3.25 7.42 0.76
CA MET A 139 2.17 8.26 1.28
C MET A 139 1.45 9.02 0.16
N LEU A 140 2.19 9.70 -0.72
CA LEU A 140 1.59 10.45 -1.83
C LEU A 140 0.82 9.55 -2.79
N LYS A 141 1.33 8.35 -3.07
CA LYS A 141 0.63 7.39 -3.92
C LYS A 141 -0.65 6.86 -3.24
N ALA A 142 -0.64 6.63 -1.93
CA ALA A 142 -1.86 6.27 -1.20
C ALA A 142 -2.89 7.42 -1.25
N LEU A 143 -2.45 8.66 -1.00
CA LEU A 143 -3.31 9.84 -1.13
C LEU A 143 -3.87 10.01 -2.55
N PHE A 144 -3.05 9.75 -3.58
CA PHE A 144 -3.50 9.75 -4.97
C PHE A 144 -4.65 8.77 -5.19
N VAL A 145 -4.52 7.53 -4.70
CA VAL A 145 -5.56 6.49 -4.83
C VAL A 145 -6.81 6.84 -4.03
N VAL A 146 -6.65 7.39 -2.81
CA VAL A 146 -7.79 7.87 -2.00
C VAL A 146 -8.53 8.98 -2.75
N ALA A 147 -7.82 9.99 -3.28
CA ALA A 147 -8.43 11.07 -4.05
C ALA A 147 -9.14 10.54 -5.30
N ALA A 148 -8.53 9.58 -6.00
CA ALA A 148 -9.09 8.95 -7.19
C ALA A 148 -10.44 8.26 -6.93
N ASN A 149 -10.59 7.65 -5.75
CA ASN A 149 -11.80 6.89 -5.40
C ASN A 149 -12.85 7.70 -4.65
N THR A 150 -12.45 8.68 -3.84
CA THR A 150 -13.39 9.44 -2.97
C THR A 150 -13.91 10.73 -3.59
N MET A 151 -13.21 11.31 -4.57
CA MET A 151 -13.53 12.63 -5.12
C MET A 151 -14.31 12.58 -6.45
N VAL A 152 -14.90 11.44 -6.80
CA VAL A 152 -15.49 11.25 -8.13
C VAL A 152 -16.69 12.16 -8.42
N GLY A 153 -17.37 12.63 -7.36
CA GLY A 153 -18.42 13.64 -7.45
C GLY A 153 -17.92 15.03 -7.91
N VAL A 154 -16.63 15.33 -7.76
CA VAL A 154 -16.02 16.64 -8.07
C VAL A 154 -14.83 16.49 -9.02
N ARG A 155 -15.09 15.95 -10.22
CA ARG A 155 -14.08 15.57 -11.24
C ARG A 155 -13.00 16.61 -11.51
N LYS A 156 -13.35 17.91 -11.54
CA LYS A 156 -12.36 18.99 -11.75
C LYS A 156 -11.36 19.07 -10.61
N VAL A 157 -11.83 19.03 -9.36
CA VAL A 157 -10.97 19.05 -8.17
C VAL A 157 -10.16 17.77 -8.08
N GLN A 158 -10.79 16.62 -8.35
CA GLN A 158 -10.11 15.32 -8.41
C GLN A 158 -8.92 15.36 -9.38
N ALA A 159 -9.10 15.85 -10.61
CA ALA A 159 -8.03 15.93 -11.60
C ALA A 159 -6.87 16.82 -11.15
N VAL A 160 -7.16 17.99 -10.56
CA VAL A 160 -6.14 18.91 -10.05
C VAL A 160 -5.35 18.28 -8.90
N VAL A 161 -6.03 17.66 -7.94
CA VAL A 161 -5.38 16.98 -6.80
C VAL A 161 -4.52 15.82 -7.29
N MET A 162 -5.04 14.98 -8.18
CA MET A 162 -4.30 13.84 -8.74
C MET A 162 -3.07 14.31 -9.53
N LEU A 163 -3.19 15.36 -10.34
CA LEU A 163 -2.06 15.94 -11.06
C LEU A 163 -1.00 16.48 -10.10
N ALA A 164 -1.39 17.23 -9.06
CA ALA A 164 -0.47 17.75 -8.06
C ALA A 164 0.28 16.63 -7.33
N MET A 165 -0.42 15.55 -6.94
CA MET A 165 0.19 14.38 -6.31
C MET A 165 1.14 13.66 -7.27
N ALA A 166 0.77 13.49 -8.55
CA ALA A 166 1.64 12.88 -9.55
C ALA A 166 2.92 13.70 -9.78
N LEU A 167 2.80 15.03 -9.88
CA LEU A 167 3.95 15.93 -9.99
C LEU A 167 4.84 15.89 -8.74
N ALA A 168 4.26 15.85 -7.54
CA ALA A 168 5.01 15.72 -6.29
C ALA A 168 5.76 14.38 -6.20
N ILE A 169 5.11 13.27 -6.56
CA ILE A 169 5.75 11.95 -6.66
C ILE A 169 6.90 12.00 -7.65
N CYS A 170 6.68 12.58 -8.83
CA CYS A 170 7.68 12.73 -9.86
C CYS A 170 8.89 13.53 -9.37
N ALA A 171 8.64 14.70 -8.77
CA ALA A 171 9.67 15.56 -8.21
C ALA A 171 10.49 14.87 -7.10
N LEU A 172 9.86 14.11 -6.20
CA LEU A 172 10.56 13.34 -5.18
C LEU A 172 11.43 12.22 -5.79
N ASN A 173 10.93 11.53 -6.81
CA ASN A 173 11.73 10.51 -7.51
C ASN A 173 12.92 11.15 -8.25
N PHE A 174 12.73 12.31 -8.90
CA PHE A 174 13.82 13.06 -9.53
C PHE A 174 14.86 13.54 -8.52
N LYS A 175 14.43 14.07 -7.36
CA LYS A 175 15.33 14.45 -6.26
C LYS A 175 16.08 13.26 -5.65
N ALA A 176 15.58 12.04 -5.82
CA ALA A 176 16.23 10.81 -5.39
C ALA A 176 17.15 10.18 -6.46
N LEU A 177 17.19 10.70 -7.70
CA LEU A 177 18.13 10.25 -8.73
C LEU A 177 19.62 10.53 -8.45
N PRO A 178 20.04 11.58 -7.70
CA PRO A 178 21.45 11.81 -7.38
C PRO A 178 22.10 10.64 -6.63
N PHE A 179 21.31 9.77 -5.98
CA PHE A 179 21.82 8.60 -5.27
C PHE A 179 22.25 7.43 -6.19
N LEU A 180 22.00 7.51 -7.50
CA LEU A 180 22.23 6.40 -8.44
C LEU A 180 23.18 6.74 -9.61
N ARG A 181 23.63 7.99 -9.76
CA ARG A 181 24.51 8.43 -10.86
C ARG A 181 25.70 9.23 -10.35
N LEU A 182 26.88 8.60 -10.34
CA LEU A 182 28.17 9.21 -9.98
C LEU A 182 28.46 10.51 -10.76
N TYR A 183 28.06 10.63 -12.03
CA TYR A 183 28.37 11.83 -12.83
C TYR A 183 27.60 13.10 -12.43
N ILE A 184 26.54 12.99 -11.62
CA ILE A 184 25.75 14.13 -11.13
C ILE A 184 26.26 14.58 -9.73
N ASN A 185 27.16 13.80 -9.14
CA ASN A 185 27.61 13.98 -7.77
C ASN A 185 29.03 14.57 -7.74
N ASP A 186 29.16 15.87 -8.03
CA ASP A 186 30.47 16.57 -7.97
C ASP A 186 30.99 16.79 -6.53
N ILE A 187 30.24 16.37 -5.50
CA ILE A 187 30.53 16.68 -4.08
C ILE A 187 30.89 15.41 -3.27
N TRP A 188 31.03 14.24 -3.90
CA TRP A 188 31.50 13.01 -3.23
C TRP A 188 32.51 12.22 -4.06
#